data_AF-A0A822JBY2-F1
#
_entry.id   AF-A0A822JBY2-F1
#
_cell.length_a   1.000
_cell.length_b   1.000
_cell.length_c   1.000
_cell.angle_alpha   90.00
_cell.angle_beta   90.00
_cell.angle_gamma   90.00
#
_symmetry.space_group_name_H-M   'P 1'
#
loop_
_entity.id
_entity.type
_entity.pdbx_description
1 polymer ?
#
loop_
_entity_poly.entity_id
_entity_poly.type
_entity_poly.pdbx_seq_one_letter_code
_entity_poly.pdbx_strand_id
1 'polypeptide(L)' 'MKTKEFKVTSEGKEIATIECTDNGFNVKCTEECAKMYKSFKGCC' A
#
# COMPACT_ATOMS: atom_id res chain seq x y z
N MET A 1 18.08 8.46 4.79
CA MET A 1 17.58 8.53 3.38
C MET A 1 16.38 9.46 3.32
N LYS A 2 16.08 10.14 2.20
CA LYS A 2 14.83 10.91 2.07
C LYS A 2 13.67 9.92 1.97
N THR A 3 12.67 10.04 2.85
CA THR A 3 11.44 9.25 2.79
C THR A 3 10.87 9.28 1.38
N LYS A 4 10.58 8.11 0.81
CA LYS A 4 9.94 7.99 -0.51
C LYS A 4 8.61 7.27 -0.35
N GLU A 5 7.54 7.94 -0.76
CA GLU A 5 6.21 7.36 -0.84
C GLU A 5 5.93 6.88 -2.27
N PHE A 6 5.42 5.65 -2.37
CA PHE A 6 5.01 5.01 -3.61
C PHE A 6 3.51 4.69 -3.52
N LYS A 7 2.73 5.24 -4.43
CA LYS A 7 1.31 4.93 -4.55
C LYS A 7 1.14 3.74 -5.47
N VAL A 8 0.42 2.73 -5.00
CA VAL A 8 0.04 1.56 -5.78
C VAL A 8 -1.38 1.77 -6.25
N THR A 9 -1.56 1.83 -7.56
CA THR A 9 -2.86 1.93 -8.20
C THR A 9 -3.19 0.64 -8.95
N SER A 10 -4.45 0.21 -8.88
CA SER A 10 -5.01 -0.92 -9.63
C SER A 10 -6.31 -0.48 -10.26
N GLU A 11 -6.51 -0.77 -11.54
CA GLU A 11 -7.72 -0.37 -12.29
C GLU A 11 -8.04 1.14 -12.18
N GLY A 12 -6.99 1.98 -12.11
CA GLY A 12 -7.13 3.43 -11.96
C GLY A 12 -7.49 3.92 -10.56
N LYS A 13 -7.62 3.02 -9.57
CA LYS A 13 -7.86 3.36 -8.16
C LYS A 13 -6.63 3.12 -7.30
N GLU A 14 -6.37 4.00 -6.35
CA GLU A 14 -5.30 3.80 -5.36
C GLU A 14 -5.69 2.70 -4.36
N ILE A 15 -4.87 1.64 -4.31
CA ILE A 15 -5.09 0.48 -3.46
C ILE A 15 -4.10 0.41 -2.29
N ALA A 16 -2.91 0.98 -2.42
CA ALA A 16 -1.98 1.05 -1.29
C ALA A 16 -1.00 2.22 -1.43
N THR A 17 -0.40 2.61 -0.32
CA THR A 17 0.75 3.51 -0.29
C THR A 17 1.89 2.85 0.48
N ILE A 18 3.06 2.78 -0.13
CA ILE A 18 4.28 2.23 0.46
C ILE A 18 5.19 3.39 0.81
N GLU A 19 5.47 3.57 2.09
CA GLU A 19 6.36 4.60 2.61
C GLU A 19 7.67 3.95 3.04
N CYS A 20 8.76 4.24 2.33
CA CYS A 20 10.10 3.80 2.70
C CYS A 20 10.74 4.83 3.63
N THR A 21 11.06 4.41 4.85
CA THR A 21 11.73 5.19 5.90
C THR A 21 13.09 4.57 6.22
N ASP A 22 13.96 5.26 6.97
CA ASP A 22 15.25 4.68 7.41
C ASP A 22 15.09 3.45 8.32
N ASN A 23 13.92 3.28 8.96
CA ASN A 23 13.64 2.16 9.85
C ASN A 23 12.94 0.98 9.15
N GLY A 24 12.67 1.08 7.85
CA GLY A 24 11.97 0.04 7.08
C GLY A 24 10.90 0.61 6.15
N PHE A 25 9.99 -0.25 5.71
CA PHE A 25 8.88 0.14 4.83
C PHE A 25 7.54 -0.03 5.55
N ASN A 26 6.66 0.96 5.41
CA ASN A 26 5.28 0.91 5.87
C ASN A 26 4.36 0.74 4.67
N VAL A 27 3.47 -0.25 4.69
CA VAL A 27 2.44 -0.41 3.66
C VAL A 27 1.09 -0.03 4.26
N LYS A 28 0.44 0.99 3.69
CA LYS A 28 -0.92 1.39 4.03
C LYS A 28 -1.86 0.94 2.92
N CYS A 29 -2.68 -0.06 3.18
CA CYS A 29 -3.69 -0.51 2.23
C CYS A 29 -4.96 0.35 2.36
N THR A 30 -5.59 0.70 1.24
CA THR A 30 -6.87 1.43 1.25
C THR A 30 -8.04 0.45 1.42
N GLU A 31 -9.21 0.96 1.80
CA GLU A 31 -10.43 0.14 1.90
C GLU A 31 -10.78 -0.55 0.56
N GLU A 32 -10.45 0.07 -0.57
CA GLU A 32 -10.66 -0.53 -1.89
C GLU A 32 -9.77 -1.75 -2.08
N CYS A 33 -8.55 -1.75 -1.56
CA CYS A 33 -7.70 -2.95 -1.55
C CYS A 33 -8.33 -4.07 -0.73
N ALA A 34 -8.85 -3.78 0.46
CA ALA A 34 -9.51 -4.78 1.29
C ALA A 34 -10.78 -5.37 0.61
N LYS A 35 -11.50 -4.55 -0.17
CA LYS A 35 -12.67 -5.01 -0.93
C LYS A 35 -12.29 -5.84 -2.16
N MET A 36 -11.25 -5.44 -2.89
CA MET A 36 -10.76 -6.13 -4.09
C MET A 36 -10.03 -7.44 -3.74
N TYR A 37 -9.28 -7.43 -2.65
CA TYR A 37 -8.37 -8.49 -2.25
C TYR A 37 -8.77 -9.13 -0.92
N LYS A 38 -10.04 -9.53 -0.78
CA LYS A 38 -10.59 -10.22 0.41
C LYS A 38 -9.82 -11.47 0.86
N SER A 39 -8.95 -12.03 0.02
CA SER A 39 -8.13 -13.21 0.31
C SER A 39 -6.61 -12.95 0.36
N PHE A 40 -6.17 -11.70 0.23
CA PHE A 40 -4.74 -11.38 0.17
C PHE A 40 -4.17 -11.24 1.59
N LYS A 41 -3.54 -12.31 2.08
CA LYS A 41 -2.86 -12.39 3.39
C LYS A 41 -1.69 -11.41 3.60
N GLY A 42 -1.42 -10.50 2.64
CA GLY A 42 -0.35 -9.51 2.70
C GLY A 42 -0.81 -8.05 2.87
N CYS A 43 -2.12 -7.78 2.92
CA CYS A 43 -2.70 -6.48 3.29
C CYS A 43 -3.47 -6.61 4.61
N CYS A 44 -2.72 -6.78 5.70
CA CYS A 44 -3.11 -6.51 7.09
C CYS A 44 -1.82 -6.39 7.90
#